data_AF-A0A7S3J9L7-F1
#
_entry.id   AF-A0A7S3J9L7-F1
#
_cell.length_a   1.000
_cell.length_b   1.000
_cell.length_c   1.000
_cell.angle_alpha   90.00
_cell.angle_beta   90.00
_cell.angle_gamma   90.00
#
_symmetry.space_group_name_H-M   'P 1'
#
loop_
_entity.id
_entity.type
_entity.pdbx_description
1 polymer ?
#
loop_
_entity_poly.entity_id
_entity_poly.type
_entity_poly.pdbx_seq_one_letter_code
_entity_poly.pdbx_strand_id
1 'polypeptide(L)'
;TMSQMIPFLWDKFHNGTVNAAFNEWCFANQAGFQDVAGMKLNQFEVMEKLCTETDGLFGYTKAECLDVLQKQTYKMTIHNAQKFGALNRVYTTPGVFLNGVEVDPIPATATDWKRFLVPYFN
;
A
#
# COMPACT_ATOMS: atom_id res chain seq x y z
N THR A 1 -8.34 -0.72 1.15
CA THR A 1 -7.83 0.40 1.98
C THR A 1 -6.92 1.26 1.13
N MET A 2 -6.73 2.56 1.44
CA MET A 2 -5.83 3.42 0.62
C MET A 2 -4.38 2.92 0.60
N SER A 3 -3.95 2.23 1.67
CA SER A 3 -2.64 1.57 1.73
C SER A 3 -2.44 0.48 0.66
N GLN A 4 -3.48 0.05 -0.06
CA GLN A 4 -3.33 -0.86 -1.20
C GLN A 4 -2.87 -0.13 -2.48
N MET A 5 -2.76 1.21 -2.44
CA MET A 5 -2.29 2.04 -3.56
C MET A 5 -0.76 2.15 -3.64
N ILE A 6 0.03 1.44 -2.81
CA ILE A 6 1.51 1.42 -2.87
C ILE A 6 2.07 1.26 -4.29
N PRO A 7 1.49 0.41 -5.16
CA PRO A 7 2.03 0.22 -6.51
C PRO A 7 2.12 1.52 -7.31
N PHE A 8 1.27 2.50 -6.98
CA PHE A 8 1.29 3.84 -7.56
C PHE A 8 2.65 4.55 -7.41
N LEU A 9 3.31 4.41 -6.26
CA LEU A 9 4.63 5.00 -6.02
C LEU A 9 5.77 4.08 -6.37
N TRP A 10 5.58 2.76 -6.21
CA TRP A 10 6.61 1.81 -6.55
C TRP A 10 7.03 1.92 -8.02
N ASP A 11 6.06 2.02 -8.93
CA ASP A 11 6.32 2.12 -10.38
C ASP A 11 7.16 3.37 -10.74
N LYS A 12 7.12 4.41 -9.92
CA LYS A 12 7.89 5.64 -10.13
C LYS A 12 9.26 5.61 -9.45
N PHE A 13 9.31 5.28 -8.16
CA PHE A 13 10.52 5.47 -7.36
C PHE A 13 11.36 4.20 -7.22
N HIS A 14 10.75 3.02 -7.32
CA HIS A 14 11.39 1.74 -7.01
C HIS A 14 12.14 1.78 -5.66
N ASN A 15 11.61 2.55 -4.70
CA ASN A 15 12.29 2.88 -3.44
C ASN A 15 11.42 2.43 -2.25
N GLY A 16 11.94 1.46 -1.50
CA GLY A 16 11.23 0.89 -0.35
C GLY A 16 10.99 1.89 0.78
N THR A 17 11.91 2.82 1.03
CA THR A 17 11.76 3.86 2.07
C THR A 17 10.65 4.83 1.73
N VAL A 18 10.57 5.28 0.49
CA VAL A 18 9.49 6.17 0.01
C VAL A 18 8.14 5.46 0.10
N ASN A 19 8.08 4.20 -0.33
CA ASN A 19 6.86 3.40 -0.25
C ASN A 19 6.39 3.18 1.20
N ALA A 20 7.31 2.94 2.13
CA ALA A 20 6.97 2.80 3.54
C ALA A 20 6.41 4.11 4.10
N ALA A 21 7.05 5.25 3.81
CA ALA A 21 6.58 6.56 4.25
C ALA A 21 5.18 6.90 3.69
N PHE A 22 4.93 6.59 2.42
CA PHE A 22 3.61 6.75 1.81
C PHE A 22 2.55 5.85 2.44
N ASN A 23 2.89 4.61 2.76
CA ASN A 23 1.98 3.70 3.46
C ASN A 23 1.56 4.23 4.82
N GLU A 24 2.53 4.67 5.63
CA GLU A 24 2.28 5.28 6.93
C GLU A 24 1.38 6.51 6.77
N TRP A 25 1.67 7.35 5.78
CA TRP A 25 0.82 8.50 5.46
C TRP A 25 -0.61 8.07 5.10
N CYS A 26 -0.80 7.06 4.25
CA CYS A 26 -2.12 6.54 3.91
C CYS A 26 -2.87 6.01 5.14
N PHE A 27 -2.20 5.26 6.03
CA PHE A 27 -2.84 4.77 7.25
C PHE A 27 -3.26 5.89 8.20
N ALA A 28 -2.44 6.95 8.32
CA ALA A 28 -2.75 8.11 9.16
C ALA A 28 -3.90 8.96 8.58
N ASN A 29 -4.02 9.04 7.26
CA ASN A 29 -4.94 9.97 6.58
C ASN A 29 -6.19 9.31 5.99
N GLN A 30 -6.27 7.97 5.90
CA GLN A 30 -7.38 7.27 5.23
C GLN A 30 -8.79 7.60 5.75
N ALA A 31 -8.92 8.04 7.01
CA ALA A 31 -10.20 8.49 7.56
C ALA A 31 -10.73 9.76 6.84
N GLY A 32 -9.84 10.65 6.40
CA GLY A 32 -10.20 11.86 5.63
C GLY A 32 -10.63 11.59 4.19
N PHE A 33 -10.59 10.33 3.75
CA PHE A 33 -11.03 9.86 2.45
C PHE A 33 -12.28 8.98 2.53
N GLN A 34 -12.85 8.83 3.73
CA GLN A 34 -14.15 8.23 3.97
C GLN A 34 -15.22 9.32 4.06
N ASP A 35 -16.42 9.04 3.54
CA ASP A 35 -17.67 9.83 3.60
C ASP A 35 -17.54 11.25 4.19
N VAL A 36 -17.24 12.23 3.35
CA VAL A 36 -17.42 13.64 3.72
C VAL A 36 -18.86 14.04 3.37
N ALA A 37 -19.69 14.30 4.38
CA ALA A 37 -21.06 14.78 4.24
C ALA A 37 -22.04 13.86 3.47
N GLY A 38 -21.86 12.54 3.53
CA GLY A 38 -22.79 11.56 2.92
C GLY A 38 -22.66 11.40 1.41
N MET A 39 -21.66 12.03 0.79
CA MET A 39 -21.30 11.79 -0.60
C MET A 39 -20.14 10.79 -0.66
N LYS A 40 -20.39 9.64 -1.29
CA LYS A 40 -19.35 8.66 -1.58
C LYS A 40 -18.47 9.18 -2.70
N LEU A 41 -17.23 9.54 -2.37
CA LEU A 41 -16.22 9.80 -3.38
C LEU A 41 -16.04 8.54 -4.24
N ASN A 42 -16.10 8.71 -5.55
CA ASN A 42 -15.74 7.65 -6.47
C ASN A 42 -14.22 7.45 -6.45
N GLN A 43 -13.76 6.32 -7.02
CA GLN A 43 -12.34 5.96 -7.00
C GLN A 43 -11.44 7.05 -7.61
N PHE A 44 -11.90 7.75 -8.65
CA PHE A 44 -11.13 8.81 -9.29
C PHE A 44 -10.98 10.03 -8.37
N GLU A 45 -12.04 10.44 -7.70
CA GLU A 45 -12.03 11.58 -6.76
C GLU A 45 -11.11 11.31 -5.55
N VAL A 46 -11.14 10.09 -5.02
CA VAL A 46 -10.21 9.65 -3.95
C VAL A 46 -8.76 9.77 -4.43
N MET A 47 -8.48 9.34 -5.65
CA MET A 47 -7.12 9.37 -6.21
C MET A 47 -6.64 10.79 -6.54
N GLU A 48 -7.51 11.64 -7.07
CA GLU A 48 -7.20 13.05 -7.32
C GLU A 48 -6.92 13.82 -6.03
N LYS A 49 -7.73 13.57 -4.98
CA LYS A 49 -7.50 14.10 -3.65
C LYS A 49 -6.16 13.62 -3.09
N LEU A 50 -5.84 12.34 -3.22
CA LEU A 50 -4.55 11.78 -2.80
C LEU A 50 -3.40 12.48 -3.52
N CYS A 51 -3.48 12.64 -4.84
CA CYS A 51 -2.45 13.35 -5.62
C CYS A 51 -2.27 14.81 -5.18
N THR A 52 -3.32 15.44 -4.70
CA THR A 52 -3.27 16.82 -4.20
C THR A 52 -2.62 16.89 -2.82
N GLU A 53 -3.00 16.01 -1.90
CA GLU A 53 -2.49 16.05 -0.52
C GLU A 53 -1.06 15.56 -0.37
N THR A 54 -0.56 14.83 -1.38
CA THR A 54 0.79 14.25 -1.37
C THR A 54 1.78 14.96 -2.28
N ASP A 55 1.37 16.10 -2.86
CA ASP A 55 2.19 16.91 -3.76
C ASP A 55 3.52 17.30 -3.10
N GLY A 56 4.64 16.90 -3.70
CA GLY A 56 5.99 17.16 -3.21
C GLY A 56 6.44 16.31 -2.02
N LEU A 57 5.55 15.60 -1.32
CA LEU A 57 5.90 14.88 -0.08
C LEU A 57 6.84 13.69 -0.31
N PHE A 58 6.71 13.03 -1.46
CA PHE A 58 7.41 11.77 -1.77
C PHE A 58 8.28 11.88 -3.02
N GLY A 59 8.66 13.10 -3.40
CA GLY A 59 9.53 13.34 -4.57
C GLY A 59 8.81 13.26 -5.92
N TYR A 60 7.48 13.39 -5.94
CA TYR A 60 6.69 13.63 -7.15
C TYR A 60 5.85 14.89 -6.99
N THR A 61 5.50 15.48 -8.12
CA THR A 61 4.52 16.56 -8.22
C THR A 61 3.11 16.01 -8.42
N LYS A 62 2.09 16.79 -8.05
CA LYS A 62 0.68 16.49 -8.33
C LYS A 62 0.45 16.14 -9.80
N ALA A 63 1.07 16.89 -10.72
CA ALA A 63 0.93 16.65 -12.16
C ALA A 63 1.41 15.25 -12.57
N GLU A 64 2.55 14.81 -12.05
CA GLU A 64 3.07 13.47 -12.32
C GLU A 64 2.20 12.38 -11.69
N CYS A 65 1.61 12.64 -10.51
CA CYS A 65 0.64 11.73 -9.90
C CYS A 65 -0.61 11.57 -10.79
N LEU A 66 -1.19 12.68 -11.25
CA LEU A 66 -2.36 12.64 -12.12
C LEU A 66 -2.09 11.96 -13.47
N ASP A 67 -0.88 12.12 -14.02
CA ASP A 67 -0.45 11.42 -15.24
C ASP A 67 -0.42 9.89 -15.04
N VAL A 68 0.10 9.40 -13.91
CA VAL A 68 0.07 7.97 -13.56
C VAL A 68 -1.37 7.47 -13.39
N LEU A 69 -2.24 8.27 -12.77
CA LEU A 69 -3.66 7.95 -12.63
C LEU A 69 -4.34 7.79 -13.99
N GLN A 70 -4.07 8.71 -14.92
CA GLN A 70 -4.63 8.70 -16.27
C GLN A 70 -4.12 7.52 -17.11
N LYS A 71 -2.81 7.24 -17.04
CA LYS A 71 -2.18 6.12 -17.76
C LYS A 71 -2.48 4.76 -17.14
N GLN A 72 -2.93 4.73 -15.89
CA GLN A 72 -3.30 3.52 -15.15
C GLN A 72 -2.19 2.44 -15.10
N THR A 73 -0.91 2.84 -15.10
CA THR A 73 0.24 1.92 -15.13
C THR A 73 0.23 0.95 -13.94
N TYR A 74 -0.23 1.42 -12.79
CA TYR A 74 -0.29 0.69 -11.52
C TYR A 74 -1.32 -0.46 -11.50
N LYS A 75 -2.29 -0.50 -12.42
CA LYS A 75 -3.39 -1.49 -12.37
C LYS A 75 -2.90 -2.92 -12.48
N MET A 76 -1.94 -3.17 -13.38
CA MET A 76 -1.38 -4.51 -13.57
C MET A 76 -0.63 -4.97 -12.33
N THR A 77 0.12 -4.08 -11.69
CA THR A 77 0.86 -4.37 -10.46
C THR A 77 -0.10 -4.71 -9.31
N ILE A 78 -1.18 -3.94 -9.12
CA ILE A 78 -2.23 -4.26 -8.13
C ILE A 78 -2.86 -5.62 -8.43
N HIS A 79 -3.24 -5.86 -9.69
CA HIS A 79 -3.88 -7.12 -10.09
C HIS A 79 -2.97 -8.32 -9.82
N ASN A 80 -1.67 -8.21 -10.15
CA ASN A 80 -0.70 -9.26 -9.91
C ASN A 80 -0.50 -9.53 -8.41
N ALA A 81 -0.44 -8.49 -7.58
CA ALA A 81 -0.35 -8.63 -6.13
C ALA A 81 -1.59 -9.33 -5.55
N GLN A 82 -2.79 -8.94 -5.98
CA GLN A 82 -4.05 -9.58 -5.57
C GLN A 82 -4.12 -11.04 -6.04
N LYS A 83 -3.72 -11.32 -7.29
CA LYS A 83 -3.65 -12.67 -7.84
C LYS A 83 -2.69 -13.54 -7.04
N PHE A 84 -1.51 -13.02 -6.69
CA PHE A 84 -0.57 -13.73 -5.82
C PHE A 84 -1.17 -14.02 -4.45
N GLY A 85 -1.81 -13.03 -3.80
CA GLY A 85 -2.49 -13.25 -2.52
C GLY A 85 -3.58 -14.33 -2.61
N ALA A 86 -4.41 -14.29 -3.65
CA ALA A 86 -5.47 -15.28 -3.87
C ALA A 86 -4.92 -16.69 -4.10
N LEU A 87 -3.84 -16.83 -4.89
CA LEU A 87 -3.17 -18.12 -5.12
C LEU A 87 -2.60 -18.71 -3.82
N ASN A 88 -2.13 -17.85 -2.92
CA ASN A 88 -1.60 -18.24 -1.60
C ASN A 88 -2.66 -18.21 -0.50
N ARG A 89 -3.96 -18.22 -0.84
CA ARG A 89 -5.08 -18.30 0.13
C ARG A 89 -5.11 -17.16 1.16
N VAL A 90 -4.58 -15.99 0.82
CA VAL A 90 -4.66 -14.79 1.66
C VAL A 90 -6.07 -14.20 1.57
N TYR A 91 -6.92 -14.53 2.54
CA TYR A 91 -8.31 -14.06 2.60
C TYR A 91 -8.53 -12.92 3.61
N THR A 92 -7.57 -12.69 4.49
CA THR A 92 -7.58 -11.62 5.50
C THR A 92 -6.27 -10.84 5.46
N THR A 93 -6.30 -9.62 6.00
CA THR A 93 -5.11 -8.75 6.07
C THR A 93 -4.82 -8.36 7.52
N PRO A 94 -3.55 -8.35 7.97
CA PRO A 94 -2.36 -8.70 7.20
C PRO A 94 -2.26 -10.21 6.92
N GLY A 95 -1.67 -10.59 5.79
CA GLY A 95 -1.19 -11.95 5.52
C GLY A 95 0.31 -11.86 5.29
N VAL A 96 1.10 -12.65 6.02
CA VAL A 96 2.56 -12.54 6.03
C VAL A 96 3.19 -13.86 5.62
N PHE A 97 4.21 -13.79 4.77
CA PHE A 97 4.95 -14.94 4.29
C PHE A 97 6.43 -14.73 4.54
N LEU A 98 7.12 -15.78 4.98
CA LEU A 98 8.56 -15.82 5.11
C LEU A 98 9.09 -16.97 4.25
N ASN A 99 9.92 -16.65 3.26
CA ASN A 99 10.47 -17.63 2.29
C ASN A 99 9.39 -18.50 1.63
N GLY A 100 8.23 -17.90 1.29
CA GLY A 100 7.12 -18.59 0.63
C GLY A 100 6.21 -19.40 1.57
N VAL A 101 6.50 -19.44 2.87
CA VAL A 101 5.67 -20.11 3.87
C VAL A 101 4.84 -19.07 4.62
N GLU A 102 3.54 -19.31 4.76
CA GLU A 102 2.64 -18.44 5.52
C GLU A 102 3.02 -18.43 7.01
N VAL A 103 2.97 -17.25 7.62
CA VAL A 103 3.22 -17.06 9.05
C VAL A 103 1.87 -17.00 9.77
N ASP A 104 1.53 -18.08 10.48
CA ASP A 104 0.31 -18.18 11.29
C ASP A 104 0.62 -18.88 12.65
N PRO A 105 0.35 -18.25 13.81
CA PRO A 105 -0.19 -16.90 13.97
C PRO A 105 0.84 -15.81 13.63
N ILE A 106 0.33 -14.68 13.12
CA ILE A 106 1.14 -13.49 12.86
C ILE A 106 1.62 -12.90 14.21
N PRO A 107 2.95 -12.73 14.42
CA PRO A 107 3.47 -12.12 15.64
C PRO A 107 2.88 -10.72 15.89
N ALA A 108 2.40 -10.49 17.11
CA ALA A 108 1.65 -9.28 17.45
C ALA A 108 2.55 -8.07 17.74
N THR A 109 3.77 -8.29 18.24
CA THR A 109 4.69 -7.21 18.63
C THR A 109 6.03 -7.30 17.90
N ALA A 110 6.76 -6.18 17.84
CA ALA A 110 8.12 -6.16 17.30
C ALA A 110 9.07 -7.13 18.02
N THR A 111 8.87 -7.35 19.33
CA THR A 111 9.64 -8.32 20.12
C THR A 111 9.34 -9.75 19.69
N ASP A 112 8.07 -10.08 19.44
CA ASP A 112 7.68 -11.40 18.97
C ASP A 112 8.22 -11.66 17.57
N TRP A 113 8.18 -10.66 16.68
CA TRP A 113 8.81 -10.70 15.37
C TRP A 113 10.31 -10.96 15.45
N LYS A 114 11.03 -10.24 16.32
CA LYS A 114 12.47 -10.46 16.52
C LYS A 114 12.73 -11.91 16.93
N ARG A 115 11.98 -12.44 17.90
CA ARG A 115 12.12 -13.82 18.35
C ARG A 115 11.81 -14.84 17.24
N PHE A 116 10.74 -14.61 16.48
CA PHE A 116 10.32 -15.45 15.36
C PHE A 116 11.37 -15.50 14.25
N LEU A 117 12.03 -14.37 13.95
CA LEU A 117 12.99 -14.27 12.86
C LEU A 117 14.41 -14.73 13.21
N VAL A 118 14.78 -14.86 14.49
CA VAL A 118 16.14 -15.29 14.91
C VAL A 118 16.64 -16.54 14.16
N PRO A 119 15.85 -17.62 14.00
CA PRO A 119 16.32 -18.83 13.33
C PRO A 119 16.59 -18.67 11.83
N TYR A 120 16.09 -17.60 11.19
CA TYR A 120 16.20 -17.36 9.75
C TYR A 120 17.38 -16.46 9.36
N PHE A 121 18.04 -15.86 10.35
CA PHE A 121 19.20 -14.98 10.16
C PHE A 121 20.52 -15.60 10.63
N ASN A 122 20.49 -16.88 11.07
CA ASN A 122 21.65 -17.70 11.37
C ASN A 122 21.94 -18.64 10.21
#